data_AF-A0A3R9YBP0-F1
#
_entry.id   AF-A0A3R9YBP0-F1
#
_cell.length_a   1.000
_cell.length_b   1.000
_cell.length_c   1.000
_cell.angle_alpha   90.00
_cell.angle_beta   90.00
_cell.angle_gamma   90.00
#
_symmetry.space_group_name_H-M   'P 1'
#
loop_
_entity.id
_entity.type
_entity.pdbx_description
1 polymer ?
#
loop_
_entity_poly.entity_id
_entity_poly.type
_entity_poly.pdbx_seq_one_letter_code
_entity_poly.pdbx_strand_id
1 'polypeptide(L)'
;MLRKFVFAAAMALIAAPAFAQLADEMTCKQAVTYYEKHGVIQVIANGKFAVPVKVGVPVSQASTLQCEGEGQQPRAYTVSTRDAWRCTIAMTC
;
A
#
# COMPACT_ATOMS: atom_id res chain seq x y z
N MET A 1 -47.18 12.86 -33.53
CA MET A 1 -45.70 12.76 -33.40
C MET A 1 -45.36 12.44 -31.95
N LEU A 2 -45.11 11.17 -31.63
CA LEU A 2 -44.90 10.69 -30.25
C LEU A 2 -43.39 10.58 -29.98
N ARG A 3 -42.83 11.52 -29.22
CA ARG A 3 -41.40 11.51 -28.84
C ARG A 3 -41.17 10.43 -27.78
N LYS A 4 -40.52 9.34 -28.20
CA LYS A 4 -39.99 8.28 -27.33
C LYS A 4 -38.85 8.85 -26.48
N PHE A 5 -39.05 8.96 -25.18
CA PHE A 5 -37.97 9.25 -24.23
C PHE A 5 -37.31 7.93 -23.83
N VAL A 6 -36.09 7.71 -24.32
CA VAL A 6 -35.22 6.62 -23.90
C VAL A 6 -34.65 6.98 -22.53
N PHE A 7 -35.07 6.28 -21.48
CA PHE A 7 -34.43 6.36 -20.17
C PHE A 7 -33.11 5.58 -20.21
N ALA A 8 -31.99 6.28 -20.36
CA ALA A 8 -30.67 5.73 -20.14
C ALA A 8 -30.41 5.67 -18.63
N ALA A 9 -30.47 4.47 -18.05
CA ALA A 9 -30.07 4.22 -16.67
C ALA A 9 -28.54 4.28 -16.58
N ALA A 10 -28.00 5.42 -16.13
CA ALA A 10 -26.59 5.56 -15.81
C ALA A 10 -26.29 4.79 -14.51
N MET A 11 -25.73 3.59 -14.62
CA MET A 11 -25.13 2.89 -13.49
C MET A 11 -23.93 3.69 -12.99
N ALA A 12 -24.13 4.48 -11.93
CA ALA A 12 -23.06 5.07 -11.17
C ALA A 12 -22.31 3.95 -10.42
N LEU A 13 -21.15 3.54 -10.94
CA LEU A 13 -20.18 2.74 -10.19
C LEU A 13 -19.67 3.62 -9.04
N ILE A 14 -20.29 3.48 -7.86
CA ILE A 14 -19.78 4.07 -6.63
C ILE A 14 -18.48 3.31 -6.31
N ALA A 15 -17.34 3.89 -6.68
CA ALA A 15 -16.04 3.41 -6.24
C ALA A 15 -15.99 3.58 -4.71
N ALA A 16 -16.15 2.47 -3.98
CA ALA A 16 -15.97 2.49 -2.54
C ALA A 16 -14.55 3.00 -2.23
N PRO A 17 -14.36 3.83 -1.19
CA PRO A 17 -13.02 4.23 -0.78
C PRO A 17 -12.23 2.97 -0.48
N ALA A 18 -11.11 2.79 -1.19
CA ALA A 18 -10.19 1.69 -0.92
C ALA A 18 -9.58 1.96 0.46
N PHE A 19 -10.17 1.36 1.50
CA PHE A 19 -9.57 1.34 2.82
C PHE A 19 -8.19 0.70 2.69
N ALA A 20 -7.16 1.42 3.12
CA ALA A 20 -5.81 0.87 3.10
C ALA A 20 -5.80 -0.42 3.93
N GLN A 21 -5.24 -1.52 3.41
CA GLN A 21 -5.31 -2.81 4.10
C GLN A 21 -4.29 -2.88 5.25
N LEU A 22 -4.69 -3.54 6.34
CA LEU A 22 -3.84 -3.74 7.51
C LEU A 22 -2.82 -4.85 7.26
N ALA A 23 -1.53 -4.55 7.48
CA ALA A 23 -0.42 -5.48 7.25
C ALA A 23 -0.58 -6.81 8.02
N ASP A 24 -1.05 -6.73 9.27
CA ASP A 24 -1.23 -7.89 10.15
C ASP A 24 -2.29 -8.89 9.65
N GLU A 25 -3.18 -8.48 8.75
CA GLU A 25 -4.23 -9.34 8.15
C GLU A 25 -3.76 -10.01 6.84
N MET A 26 -2.61 -9.59 6.32
CA MET A 26 -2.04 -10.07 5.05
C MET A 26 -0.93 -11.10 5.28
N THR A 27 -0.63 -11.90 4.25
CA THR A 27 0.66 -12.59 4.15
C THR A 27 1.75 -11.60 3.74
N CYS A 28 3.02 -11.93 3.98
CA CYS A 28 4.13 -11.06 3.59
C CYS A 28 4.11 -10.79 2.07
N LYS A 29 3.82 -11.82 1.27
CA LYS A 29 3.64 -11.67 -0.18
C LYS A 29 2.51 -10.69 -0.53
N GLN A 30 1.35 -10.79 0.15
CA GLN A 30 0.24 -9.87 -0.06
C GLN A 30 0.61 -8.43 0.34
N ALA A 31 1.29 -8.24 1.47
CA ALA A 31 1.73 -6.92 1.93
C ALA A 31 2.71 -6.26 0.97
N VAL A 32 3.70 -7.00 0.44
CA VAL A 32 4.63 -6.51 -0.58
C VAL A 32 3.86 -6.07 -1.83
N THR A 33 3.03 -6.95 -2.40
CA THR A 33 2.26 -6.64 -3.62
C THR A 33 1.29 -5.49 -3.41
N TYR A 34 0.68 -5.39 -2.22
CA TYR A 34 -0.21 -4.29 -1.88
C TYR A 34 0.56 -2.97 -1.85
N TYR A 35 1.70 -2.94 -1.16
CA TYR A 35 2.53 -1.75 -1.05
C TYR A 35 3.09 -1.30 -2.41
N GLU A 36 3.51 -2.23 -3.27
CA GLU A 36 3.95 -1.94 -4.64
C GLU A 36 2.85 -1.27 -5.47
N LYS A 37 1.61 -1.74 -5.34
CA LYS A 37 0.47 -1.24 -6.11
C LYS A 37 -0.04 0.10 -5.61
N HIS A 38 -0.03 0.31 -4.30
CA HIS A 38 -0.73 1.44 -3.66
C HIS A 38 0.21 2.49 -3.06
N GLY A 39 1.48 2.18 -2.82
CA GLY A 39 2.46 3.05 -2.16
C GLY A 39 2.10 3.38 -0.70
N VAL A 40 1.15 2.64 -0.11
CA VAL A 40 0.67 2.82 1.26
C VAL A 40 0.21 1.48 1.82
N ILE A 41 0.35 1.28 3.13
CA ILE A 41 -0.18 0.13 3.87
C ILE A 41 -0.55 0.59 5.29
N GLN A 42 -1.56 0.00 5.93
CA GLN A 42 -1.81 0.28 7.35
C GLN A 42 -1.00 -0.66 8.23
N VAL A 43 -0.45 -0.15 9.33
CA VAL A 43 0.24 -0.96 10.36
C VAL A 43 -0.32 -0.64 11.74
N ILE A 44 -0.23 -1.58 12.69
CA ILE A 44 -0.59 -1.31 14.09
C ILE A 44 0.57 -0.61 14.81
N ALA A 45 0.41 0.68 15.11
CA ALA A 45 1.30 1.44 15.97
C ALA A 45 0.86 1.32 17.45
N ASN A 46 1.85 1.17 18.34
CA ASN A 46 1.66 1.08 19.79
C ASN A 46 0.62 0.01 20.22
N GLY A 47 0.45 -1.05 19.43
CA GLY A 47 -0.51 -2.12 19.68
C GLY A 47 -1.99 -1.73 19.60
N LYS A 48 -2.33 -0.52 19.12
CA LYS A 48 -3.70 0.01 19.22
C LYS A 48 -4.20 0.77 17.98
N PHE A 49 -3.31 1.43 17.25
CA PHE A 49 -3.73 2.36 16.21
C PHE A 49 -3.32 1.87 14.84
N ALA A 50 -4.28 1.70 13.93
CA ALA A 50 -3.98 1.49 12.53
C ALA A 50 -3.52 2.82 11.92
N VAL A 51 -2.25 2.91 11.53
CA VAL A 51 -1.66 4.11 10.94
C VAL A 51 -1.22 3.83 9.50
N PRO A 52 -1.49 4.74 8.55
CA PRO A 52 -1.01 4.59 7.18
C PRO A 52 0.49 4.86 7.12
N VAL A 53 1.23 3.95 6.51
CA VAL A 53 2.67 4.06 6.28
C VAL A 53 2.92 4.29 4.79
N LYS A 54 3.66 5.37 4.48
CA LYS A 54 4.15 5.73 3.15
C LYS A 54 5.64 6.04 3.28
N VAL A 55 6.51 5.10 2.92
CA VAL A 55 7.95 5.15 3.19
C VAL A 55 8.77 4.61 2.02
N GLY A 56 9.80 5.35 1.63
CA GLY A 56 10.79 4.90 0.66
C GLY A 56 10.21 4.39 -0.67
N VAL A 57 10.96 3.52 -1.32
CA VAL A 57 10.57 2.86 -2.58
C VAL A 57 10.21 1.39 -2.33
N PRO A 58 9.30 0.80 -3.12
CA PRO A 58 9.00 -0.63 -2.99
C PRO A 58 10.25 -1.50 -3.17
N VAL A 59 10.27 -2.69 -2.54
CA VAL A 59 11.42 -3.62 -2.63
C VAL A 59 11.81 -3.97 -4.06
N SER A 60 10.85 -4.11 -4.98
CA SER A 60 11.13 -4.36 -6.40
C SER A 60 11.89 -3.22 -7.09
N GLN A 61 11.90 -2.03 -6.50
CA GLN A 61 12.60 -0.83 -6.97
C GLN A 61 13.82 -0.48 -6.10
N ALA A 62 14.23 -1.37 -5.18
CA ALA A 62 15.35 -1.13 -4.27
C ALA A 62 16.65 -0.71 -4.97
N SER A 63 16.91 -1.24 -6.17
CA SER A 63 18.11 -0.96 -6.96
C SER A 63 18.16 0.46 -7.53
N THR A 64 17.04 1.17 -7.56
CA THR A 64 16.97 2.55 -8.04
C THR A 64 17.13 3.57 -6.93
N LEU A 65 17.09 3.14 -5.66
CA LEU A 65 17.23 4.04 -4.52
C LEU A 65 18.68 4.49 -4.36
N GLN A 66 18.91 5.80 -4.49
CA GLN A 66 20.17 6.45 -4.20
C GLN A 66 19.98 7.35 -2.97
N CYS A 67 20.81 7.16 -1.94
CA CYS A 67 20.78 8.01 -0.74
C CYS A 67 21.73 9.19 -0.93
N GLU A 68 21.22 10.41 -0.76
CA GLU A 68 21.98 11.65 -1.01
C GLU A 68 23.02 11.95 0.09
N GLY A 69 22.85 11.37 1.28
CA GLY A 69 23.77 11.57 2.40
C GLY A 69 25.05 10.73 2.27
N GLU A 70 26.20 11.36 2.49
CA GLU A 70 27.50 10.69 2.51
C GLU A 70 27.49 9.52 3.52
N GLY A 71 27.83 8.32 3.04
CA GLY A 71 27.83 7.10 3.86
C GLY A 71 26.45 6.51 4.19
N GLN A 72 25.34 7.11 3.74
CA GLN A 72 24.02 6.51 3.90
C GLN A 72 23.83 5.32 2.97
N GLN A 73 23.34 4.21 3.53
CA GLN A 73 23.00 3.01 2.78
C GLN A 73 21.48 2.77 2.86
N PRO A 74 20.85 2.29 1.78
CA PRO A 74 19.47 1.83 1.80
C PRO A 74 19.19 0.86 2.95
N ARG A 75 18.12 1.11 3.69
CA ARG A 75 17.65 0.28 4.80
C ARG A 75 16.28 -0.31 4.48
N ALA A 76 16.11 -1.57 4.86
CA ALA A 76 14.82 -2.25 4.78
C ALA A 76 13.82 -1.64 5.77
N TYR A 77 12.63 -1.31 5.27
CA TYR A 77 11.47 -1.04 6.10
C TYR A 77 10.61 -2.30 6.21
N THR A 78 10.47 -2.80 7.44
CA THR A 78 9.75 -4.05 7.72
C THR A 78 8.46 -3.79 8.48
N VAL A 79 7.43 -4.56 8.14
CA VAL A 79 6.16 -4.62 8.87
C VAL A 79 5.89 -6.04 9.38
N SER A 80 5.04 -6.15 10.39
CA SER A 80 4.47 -7.42 10.81
C SER A 80 3.34 -7.82 9.86
N THR A 81 3.28 -9.10 9.53
CA THR A 81 2.22 -9.75 8.75
C THR A 81 1.78 -11.02 9.46
N ARG A 82 0.65 -11.61 9.04
CA ARG A 82 0.07 -12.80 9.69
C ARG A 82 1.02 -13.99 9.70
N ASP A 83 1.89 -14.09 8.71
CA ASP A 83 2.83 -15.20 8.48
C ASP A 83 4.30 -14.83 8.75
N ALA A 84 4.61 -13.56 9.02
CA ALA A 84 5.99 -13.11 9.26
C ALA A 84 6.04 -11.87 10.17
N TRP A 85 6.86 -11.95 11.22
CA TRP A 85 7.11 -10.80 12.11
C TRP A 85 8.06 -9.75 11.52
N ARG A 86 8.77 -10.08 10.42
CA ARG A 86 9.58 -9.14 9.61
C ARG A 86 9.34 -9.38 8.13
N CYS A 87 8.40 -8.62 7.56
CA CYS A 87 8.19 -8.57 6.12
C CYS A 87 8.73 -7.25 5.56
N THR A 88 9.78 -7.29 4.75
CA THR A 88 10.30 -6.08 4.08
C THR A 88 9.37 -5.69 2.93
N ILE A 89 8.80 -4.49 3.00
CA ILE A 89 7.88 -3.96 1.98
C ILE A 89 8.48 -2.82 1.16
N ALA A 90 9.46 -2.12 1.73
CA ALA A 90 10.10 -0.96 1.11
C ALA A 90 11.58 -0.84 1.51
N MET A 91 12.32 -0.04 0.75
CA MET A 91 13.67 0.41 1.06
C MET A 91 13.66 1.92 1.25
N THR A 92 14.31 2.41 2.30
CA THR A 92 14.41 3.83 2.63
C THR A 92 15.86 4.25 2.80
N CYS A 93 16.11 5.53 2.57
CA CYS A 93 17.18 6.26 3.24
C CYS A 93 16.58 6.84 4.53
#